data_AF-W4RY19-F1
#
_entry.id   AF-W4RY19-F1
#
_cell.length_a   1.000
_cell.length_b   1.000
_cell.length_c   1.000
_cell.angle_alpha   90.00
_cell.angle_beta   90.00
_cell.angle_gamma   90.00
#
_symmetry.space_group_name_H-M   'P 1'
#
loop_
_entity.id
_entity.type
_entity.pdbx_description
1 polymer ?
#
loop_
_entity_poly.entity_id
_entity_poly.type
_entity_poly.pdbx_seq_one_letter_code
_entity_poly.pdbx_strand_id
1 'polypeptide(L)'
;MPKSAVLTEGPIGKNLLLFAMPILAGNIAQSLNGSINAIWVGRYLGEAALTAAANANSIMFFLIGSVFGIGMASTILIGQAMGARDIAQARKVMGTSASFFGGLSALIAVLGWFLAPALVDRNEHATRIADIGRGVPAGDLP
;
A
#
# COMPACT_ATOMS: atom_id res chain seq x y z
N MET A 1 -39.22 -4.68 -9.69
CA MET A 1 -38.11 -3.98 -9.01
C MET A 1 -37.40 -4.98 -8.12
N PRO A 2 -36.10 -5.29 -8.34
CA PRO A 2 -35.39 -6.24 -7.48
C PRO A 2 -35.30 -5.66 -6.06
N LYS A 3 -35.74 -6.45 -5.07
CA LYS A 3 -35.73 -6.09 -3.65
C LYS A 3 -34.30 -5.85 -3.19
N SER A 4 -33.97 -4.58 -2.94
CA SER A 4 -32.78 -4.16 -2.21
C SER A 4 -32.75 -4.89 -0.87
N ALA A 5 -31.74 -5.75 -0.68
CA ALA A 5 -31.53 -6.51 0.53
C ALA A 5 -31.25 -5.54 1.69
N VAL A 6 -32.30 -5.25 2.45
CA VAL A 6 -32.24 -4.47 3.69
C VAL A 6 -31.55 -5.37 4.72
N LEU A 7 -30.32 -5.01 5.12
CA LEU A 7 -29.51 -5.79 6.07
C LEU A 7 -30.04 -5.78 7.51
N THR A 8 -31.14 -5.07 7.75
CA THR A 8 -31.82 -4.96 9.04
C THR A 8 -33.07 -5.83 9.15
N GLU A 9 -33.43 -6.58 8.11
CA GLU A 9 -34.56 -7.53 8.16
C GLU A 9 -34.10 -8.95 7.79
N GLY A 10 -34.18 -9.87 8.75
CA GLY A 10 -33.83 -11.29 8.58
C GLY A 10 -32.76 -11.80 9.58
N PRO A 11 -32.38 -13.09 9.51
CA PRO A 11 -31.42 -13.69 10.44
C PRO A 11 -30.02 -13.05 10.27
N ILE A 12 -29.71 -12.12 11.18
CA ILE A 12 -28.52 -11.27 11.20
C ILE A 12 -27.23 -12.06 10.94
N GLY A 13 -27.11 -13.27 11.50
CA GLY A 13 -25.92 -14.11 11.36
C GLY A 13 -25.62 -14.55 9.92
N LYS A 14 -26.64 -14.88 9.12
CA LYS A 14 -26.43 -15.35 7.73
C LYS A 14 -26.00 -14.21 6.82
N ASN A 15 -26.59 -13.03 7.00
CA ASN A 15 -26.22 -11.84 6.23
C ASN A 15 -24.81 -11.37 6.63
N LEU A 16 -24.49 -11.32 7.93
CA LEU A 16 -23.17 -10.95 8.40
C LEU A 16 -22.08 -11.88 7.86
N LEU A 17 -22.31 -13.20 7.88
CA LEU A 17 -21.38 -14.18 7.29
C LEU A 17 -21.22 -14.00 5.78
N LEU A 18 -22.31 -13.69 5.06
CA LEU A 18 -22.26 -13.45 3.61
C LEU A 18 -21.47 -12.18 3.27
N PHE A 19 -21.51 -11.14 4.11
CA PHE A 19 -20.69 -9.93 3.97
C PHE A 19 -19.23 -10.14 4.40
N ALA A 20 -18.98 -10.95 5.44
CA ALA A 20 -17.64 -11.21 5.93
C ALA A 20 -16.84 -12.12 5.00
N MET A 21 -17.49 -13.07 4.31
CA MET A 21 -16.82 -14.02 3.41
C MET A 21 -15.91 -13.36 2.35
N PRO A 22 -16.37 -12.37 1.55
CA PRO A 22 -15.52 -11.72 0.56
C PRO A 22 -14.36 -10.95 1.19
N ILE A 23 -14.56 -10.34 2.37
CA ILE A 23 -13.49 -9.62 3.09
C ILE A 23 -12.43 -10.62 3.56
N LEU A 24 -12.84 -11.75 4.13
CA LEU A 24 -11.92 -12.81 4.57
C LEU A 24 -11.15 -13.41 3.40
N ALA A 25 -11.83 -13.73 2.30
CA ALA A 25 -11.20 -14.23 1.09
C ALA A 25 -10.16 -13.25 0.53
N GLY A 26 -10.48 -11.95 0.51
CA GLY A 26 -9.54 -10.90 0.10
C GLY A 26 -8.29 -10.84 0.99
N ASN A 27 -8.46 -10.90 2.31
CA ASN A 27 -7.33 -10.90 3.25
C ASN A 27 -6.45 -12.16 3.11
N ILE A 28 -7.04 -13.33 2.91
CA ILE A 28 -6.29 -14.58 2.68
C ILE A 28 -5.48 -14.47 1.37
N ALA A 29 -6.12 -14.03 0.29
CA ALA A 29 -5.45 -13.85 -0.99
C ALA A 29 -4.31 -12.83 -0.91
N GLN A 30 -4.49 -11.73 -0.17
CA GLN A 30 -3.46 -10.73 0.07
C GLN A 30 -2.26 -11.30 0.84
N SER A 31 -2.50 -12.06 1.92
CA SER A 31 -1.45 -12.71 2.69
C SER A 31 -0.68 -13.75 1.87
N LEU A 32 -1.39 -14.50 1.03
CA LEU A 32 -0.79 -15.48 0.13
C LEU A 32 0.10 -14.80 -0.92
N ASN A 33 -0.33 -13.67 -1.47
CA ASN A 33 0.48 -12.88 -2.41
C ASN A 33 1.81 -12.43 -1.78
N GLY A 34 1.76 -11.87 -0.56
CA GLY A 34 2.97 -11.48 0.17
C GLY A 34 3.93 -12.65 0.41
N SER A 35 3.38 -13.81 0.79
CA SER A 35 4.17 -15.03 1.03
C SER A 35 4.82 -15.54 -0.26
N ILE A 36 4.07 -15.56 -1.36
CA ILE A 36 4.59 -15.98 -2.68
C ILE A 36 5.71 -15.04 -3.13
N ASN A 37 5.54 -13.72 -3.01
CA ASN A 37 6.57 -12.75 -3.36
C ASN A 37 7.86 -12.96 -2.55
N ALA A 38 7.74 -13.20 -1.24
CA ALA A 38 8.89 -13.48 -0.38
C ALA A 38 9.63 -14.76 -0.80
N ILE A 39 8.90 -15.84 -1.09
CA ILE A 39 9.49 -17.10 -1.60
C ILE A 39 10.17 -16.88 -2.95
N TRP A 40 9.54 -16.11 -3.84
CA TRP A 40 10.08 -15.84 -5.18
C TRP A 40 11.36 -15.01 -5.10
N VAL A 41 11.38 -13.92 -4.34
CA VAL A 41 12.57 -13.09 -4.12
C VAL A 41 13.69 -13.89 -3.45
N GLY A 42 13.37 -14.66 -2.40
CA GLY A 42 14.37 -15.48 -1.71
C GLY A 42 14.98 -16.57 -2.59
N ARG A 43 14.17 -17.22 -3.44
CA ARG A 43 14.63 -18.31 -4.32
C ARG A 43 15.37 -17.82 -5.57
N TYR A 44 14.97 -16.69 -6.15
CA TYR A 44 15.54 -16.21 -7.42
C TYR A 44 16.63 -15.13 -7.26
N LEU A 45 16.59 -14.31 -6.20
CA LEU A 45 17.57 -13.23 -5.98
C LEU A 45 18.52 -13.50 -4.79
N GLY A 46 18.29 -14.56 -4.02
CA GLY A 46 19.14 -14.98 -2.91
C GLY A 46 18.87 -14.30 -1.57
N GLU A 47 19.60 -14.71 -0.53
CA GLU A 47 19.36 -14.31 0.87
C GLU A 47 19.55 -12.81 1.10
N ALA A 48 20.57 -12.19 0.47
CA ALA A 48 20.82 -10.75 0.56
C ALA A 48 19.66 -9.91 0.00
N ALA A 49 19.02 -10.36 -1.09
CA ALA A 49 17.86 -9.68 -1.66
C ALA A 49 16.61 -9.87 -0.81
N LEU A 50 16.45 -11.02 -0.14
CA LEU A 50 15.36 -11.25 0.81
C LEU A 50 15.48 -10.32 2.02
N THR A 51 16.68 -10.15 2.58
CA THR A 51 16.91 -9.22 3.70
C THR A 51 16.67 -7.76 3.29
N ALA A 52 17.12 -7.37 2.09
CA ALA A 52 16.84 -6.04 1.55
C ALA A 52 15.33 -5.81 1.35
N ALA A 53 14.62 -6.80 0.81
CA ALA A 53 13.16 -6.75 0.66
C ALA A 53 12.44 -6.66 2.00
N ALA A 54 12.90 -7.37 3.04
CA ALA A 54 12.32 -7.28 4.38
C ALA A 54 12.49 -5.87 4.99
N ASN A 55 13.66 -5.25 4.82
CA ASN A 55 13.90 -3.88 5.28
C ASN A 55 13.04 -2.85 4.51
N ALA A 56 12.93 -3.01 3.19
CA ALA A 56 12.05 -2.19 2.37
C ALA A 56 10.58 -2.35 2.78
N ASN A 57 10.16 -3.57 3.10
CA ASN A 57 8.80 -3.87 3.56
C ASN A 57 8.44 -3.13 4.84
N SER A 58 9.38 -2.97 5.80
CA SER A 58 9.14 -2.19 7.03
C SER A 58 8.81 -0.72 6.75
N ILE A 59 9.56 -0.08 5.85
CA ILE A 59 9.30 1.31 5.43
C ILE A 59 7.96 1.38 4.67
N MET A 60 7.71 0.41 3.79
CA MET A 60 6.46 0.33 3.05
C MET A 60 5.26 0.17 4.00
N PHE A 61 5.39 -0.63 5.05
CA PHE A 61 4.36 -0.84 6.05
C PHE A 61 4.04 0.44 6.83
N PHE A 62 5.07 1.21 7.19
CA PHE A 62 4.89 2.51 7.83
C PHE A 62 4.13 3.50 6.94
N LEU A 63 4.52 3.59 5.66
CA LEU A 63 3.86 4.47 4.68
C LEU A 63 2.43 4.04 4.41
N ILE A 64 2.21 2.76 4.12
CA ILE A 64 0.88 2.19 3.88
C ILE A 64 0.01 2.39 5.12
N GLY A 65 0.52 2.11 6.32
CA GLY A 65 -0.20 2.28 7.58
C GLY A 65 -0.63 3.73 7.81
N SER A 66 0.25 4.69 7.52
CA SER A 66 -0.07 6.12 7.63
C SER A 66 -1.20 6.53 6.68
N VAL A 67 -1.15 6.08 5.43
CA VAL A 67 -2.20 6.35 4.42
C VAL A 67 -3.50 5.63 4.78
N PHE A 68 -3.42 4.38 5.22
CA PHE A 68 -4.57 3.59 5.67
C PHE A 68 -5.28 4.25 6.84
N GLY A 69 -4.55 4.83 7.79
CA GLY A 69 -5.14 5.54 8.93
C GLY A 69 -6.04 6.69 8.49
N ILE A 70 -5.53 7.56 7.61
CA ILE A 70 -6.30 8.70 7.07
C ILE A 70 -7.47 8.21 6.19
N GLY A 71 -7.25 7.15 5.41
CA GLY A 71 -8.27 6.56 4.54
C GLY A 71 -9.42 5.93 5.32
N MET A 72 -9.11 5.21 6.40
CA MET A 72 -10.12 4.65 7.31
C MET A 72 -10.89 5.75 8.03
N ALA A 73 -10.22 6.79 8.55
CA ALA A 73 -10.90 7.91 9.19
C ALA A 73 -11.90 8.59 8.23
N SER A 74 -11.49 8.80 6.98
CA SER A 74 -12.35 9.33 5.92
C SER A 74 -13.55 8.43 5.64
N THR A 75 -13.31 7.11 5.49
CA THR A 75 -14.37 6.12 5.24
C THR A 75 -15.39 6.06 6.37
N ILE A 76 -14.93 6.12 7.63
CA ILE A 76 -15.81 6.15 8.81
C ILE A 76 -16.69 7.40 8.80
N LEU A 77 -16.11 8.58 8.55
CA LEU A 77 -16.87 9.84 8.50
C LEU A 77 -17.89 9.84 7.36
N ILE A 78 -17.55 9.30 6.20
CA ILE A 78 -18.49 9.14 5.08
C ILE A 78 -19.62 8.17 5.47
N GLY A 79 -19.29 7.03 6.09
CA GLY A 79 -20.26 6.05 6.55
C GLY A 79 -21.24 6.62 7.59
N GLN A 80 -20.73 7.44 8.52
CA GLN A 80 -21.56 8.16 9.51
C GLN A 80 -22.49 9.18 8.84
N ALA A 81 -21.98 10.00 7.93
CA ALA A 81 -22.78 10.99 7.20
C ALA A 81 -23.87 10.33 6.33
N MET A 82 -23.54 9.23 5.66
CA MET A 82 -24.50 8.41 4.91
C MET A 82 -25.56 7.80 5.82
N GLY A 83 -25.18 7.29 6.99
CA GLY A 83 -26.11 6.76 8.00
C GLY A 83 -27.05 7.83 8.57
N ALA A 84 -26.57 9.07 8.73
CA ALA A 84 -27.36 10.22 9.16
C ALA A 84 -28.25 10.83 8.05
N ARG A 85 -28.23 10.26 6.82
CA ARG A 85 -28.89 10.80 5.62
C ARG A 85 -28.40 12.20 5.20
N ASP A 86 -27.24 12.64 5.68
CA ASP A 86 -26.62 13.90 5.28
C ASP A 86 -25.68 13.70 4.08
N ILE A 87 -26.28 13.66 2.89
CA ILE A 87 -25.56 13.47 1.63
C ILE A 87 -24.66 14.67 1.30
N ALA A 88 -24.99 15.86 1.79
CA ALA A 88 -24.18 17.06 1.58
C ALA A 88 -22.87 16.99 2.36
N GLN A 89 -22.93 16.55 3.62
CA GLN A 89 -21.74 16.30 4.43
C GLN A 89 -20.92 15.15 3.87
N ALA A 90 -21.54 14.04 3.44
CA ALA A 90 -20.83 12.93 2.81
C ALA A 90 -20.05 13.37 1.55
N ARG A 91 -20.65 14.21 0.70
CA ARG A 91 -19.98 14.79 -0.49
C ARG A 91 -18.82 15.71 -0.12
N LYS A 92 -18.98 16.54 0.92
CA LYS A 92 -17.89 17.41 1.42
C LYS A 92 -16.71 16.57 1.92
N VAL A 93 -16.96 15.58 2.76
CA VAL A 93 -15.92 14.71 3.30
C VAL A 93 -15.22 13.96 2.18
N MET A 94 -15.98 13.37 1.25
CA MET A 94 -15.42 12.68 0.08
C MET A 94 -14.54 13.61 -0.78
N GLY A 95 -15.01 14.83 -1.07
CA GLY A 95 -14.26 15.81 -1.85
C GLY A 95 -12.98 16.29 -1.16
N THR A 96 -13.02 16.54 0.14
CA THR A 96 -11.85 16.92 0.93
C THR A 96 -10.83 15.79 1.00
N SER A 97 -11.27 14.55 1.27
CA SER A 97 -10.38 13.39 1.30
C SER A 97 -9.76 13.12 -0.07
N ALA A 98 -10.54 13.20 -1.15
CA ALA A 98 -10.02 13.04 -2.51
C ALA A 98 -8.98 14.11 -2.87
N SER A 99 -9.24 15.37 -2.52
CA SER A 99 -8.30 16.48 -2.75
C SER A 99 -7.04 16.33 -1.91
N PHE A 100 -7.17 15.89 -0.65
CA PHE A 100 -6.05 15.63 0.24
C PHE A 100 -5.16 14.49 -0.28
N PHE A 101 -5.75 13.35 -0.64
CA PHE A 101 -5.00 12.22 -1.21
C PHE A 101 -4.39 12.57 -2.57
N GLY A 102 -5.11 13.31 -3.42
CA GLY A 102 -4.58 13.81 -4.69
C GLY A 102 -3.37 14.72 -4.48
N GLY A 103 -3.45 15.66 -3.54
CA GLY A 103 -2.35 16.55 -3.19
C GLY A 103 -1.17 15.81 -2.58
N LEU A 104 -1.42 14.86 -1.66
CA LEU A 104 -0.39 14.04 -1.04
C LEU A 104 0.31 13.14 -2.08
N SER A 105 -0.46 12.55 -3.00
CA SER A 105 0.08 11.75 -4.11
C SER A 105 0.95 12.58 -5.03
N ALA A 106 0.50 13.78 -5.42
CA ALA A 106 1.29 14.69 -6.24
C ALA A 106 2.58 15.12 -5.53
N LEU A 107 2.51 15.42 -4.23
CA LEU A 107 3.67 15.78 -3.42
C LEU A 107 4.68 14.63 -3.35
N ILE A 108 4.22 13.41 -3.09
CA ILE A 108 5.09 12.21 -3.08
C ILE A 108 5.68 11.97 -4.47
N ALA A 109 4.91 12.15 -5.55
CA ALA A 109 5.40 11.96 -6.92
C ALA A 109 6.49 12.98 -7.27
N VAL A 110 6.30 14.26 -6.91
CA VAL A 110 7.30 15.31 -7.13
C VAL A 110 8.55 15.06 -6.30
N LEU A 111 8.40 14.77 -5.01
CA LEU A 111 9.52 14.43 -4.14
C LEU A 111 10.26 13.20 -4.68
N GLY A 112 9.54 12.16 -5.10
CA GLY A 112 10.10 10.97 -5.71
C GLY A 112 10.86 11.27 -6.99
N TRP A 113 10.34 12.15 -7.86
CA TRP A 113 11.01 12.56 -9.08
C TRP A 113 12.36 13.26 -8.84
N PHE A 114 12.45 14.10 -7.79
CA PHE A 114 13.70 14.76 -7.43
C PHE A 114 14.66 13.87 -6.63
N LEU A 115 14.14 12.98 -5.79
CA LEU A 115 14.94 12.16 -4.88
C LEU A 115 15.42 10.86 -5.54
N ALA A 116 14.67 10.32 -6.52
CA ALA A 116 15.05 9.11 -7.27
C ALA A 116 16.42 9.24 -7.96
N PRO A 117 16.73 10.29 -8.74
CA PRO A 117 18.06 10.44 -9.32
C PRO A 117 19.15 10.59 -8.25
N ALA A 118 18.88 11.33 -7.17
CA ALA A 118 19.85 11.51 -6.08
C ALA A 118 20.15 10.21 -5.29
N LEU A 119 19.17 9.30 -5.19
CA LEU A 119 19.34 8.00 -4.52
C LEU A 119 20.02 6.96 -5.41
N VAL A 120 19.77 7.00 -6.72
CA VAL A 120 20.44 6.12 -7.70
C VAL A 120 21.91 6.49 -7.82
N ASP A 121 22.22 7.77 -7.95
CA ASP A 121 23.60 8.28 -8.10
C ASP A 121 24.47 7.94 -6.87
N ARG A 122 23.92 8.08 -5.66
CA ARG A 122 24.62 7.68 -4.42
C ARG A 122 24.82 6.17 -4.28
N ASN A 123 23.88 5.34 -4.76
CA ASN A 123 24.05 3.89 -4.73
C ASN A 123 25.15 3.43 -5.71
N GLU A 124 25.22 4.04 -6.89
CA GLU A 124 26.21 3.70 -7.92
C GLU A 124 27.65 4.05 -7.48
N HIS A 125 27.81 5.17 -6.78
CA HIS A 125 29.09 5.51 -6.16
C HIS A 125 29.51 4.51 -5.07
N ALA A 126 28.58 4.02 -4.25
CA ALA A 126 28.90 3.07 -3.18
C ALA A 126 29.30 1.68 -3.72
N THR A 127 28.64 1.18 -4.78
CA THR A 127 29.00 -0.09 -5.43
C THR A 127 30.34 -0.03 -6.13
N ARG A 128 30.66 1.08 -6.83
CA ARG A 128 31.97 1.27 -7.47
C ARG A 128 33.15 1.17 -6.48
N ILE A 129 33.01 1.74 -5.28
CA ILE A 129 34.07 1.68 -4.26
C ILE A 129 34.23 0.25 -3.73
N ALA A 130 33.12 -0.49 -3.59
CA ALA A 130 33.12 -1.87 -3.13
C ALA A 130 33.72 -2.85 -4.17
N ASP A 131 33.50 -2.61 -5.46
CA ASP A 131 34.01 -3.45 -6.54
C ASP A 131 35.50 -3.21 -6.83
N ILE A 132 35.97 -1.96 -6.70
CA ILE A 132 37.41 -1.64 -6.72
C ILE A 132 38.14 -2.32 -5.55
N GLY A 133 37.53 -2.37 -4.35
CA GLY A 133 38.07 -3.07 -3.19
C GLY A 133 38.13 -4.61 -3.36
N ARG A 134 37.33 -5.18 -4.27
CA ARG A 134 37.36 -6.61 -4.64
C ARG A 134 38.27 -6.92 -5.84
N GLY A 135 38.96 -5.92 -6.39
CA GLY A 135 39.93 -6.10 -7.48
C GLY A 135 39.31 -6.20 -8.88
N VAL A 136 38.08 -5.74 -9.07
CA VAL A 136 37.44 -5.68 -10.40
C VAL A 136 38.11 -4.56 -11.21
N PRO A 137 38.65 -4.85 -12.41
CA PRO A 137 39.31 -3.84 -13.25
C PRO A 137 38.32 -2.77 -13.72
N ALA A 138 38.74 -1.51 -13.69
CA ALA A 138 37.88 -0.35 -13.88
C ALA A 138 37.18 -0.26 -15.26
N GLY A 139 37.61 -1.05 -16.26
CA GLY A 139 37.00 -1.12 -17.59
C GLY A 139 35.76 -2.00 -17.68
N ASP A 140 35.53 -2.87 -16.69
CA ASP A 140 34.40 -3.81 -16.65
C ASP A 140 33.30 -3.36 -15.65
N LEU A 141 33.41 -2.14 -15.13
CA LEU A 141 32.39 -1.56 -14.26
C LEU A 141 31.23 -1.02 -15.11
N PRO A 142 29.97 -1.28 -14.73
CA PRO A 142 28.81 -0.65 -15.36
C PRO A 142 28.82 0.87 -15.20
#